data_AF-A0A9W7CZY6-F1
#
_entry.id   AF-A0A9W7CZY6-F1
#
_cell.length_a   1.000
_cell.length_b   1.000
_cell.length_c   1.000
_cell.angle_alpha   90.00
_cell.angle_beta   90.00
_cell.angle_gamma   90.00
#
_symmetry.space_group_name_H-M   'P 1'
#
loop_
_entity.id
_entity.type
_entity.pdbx_description
1 polymer ?
#
loop_
_entity_poly.entity_id
_entity_poly.type
_entity_poly.pdbx_seq_one_letter_code
_entity_poly.pdbx_strand_id
1 'polypeptide(L)'
;MSGFSYTQPIFNSPVYNPAFYLSLGASGFLTYDYAQTLYLGKNDYRLTYISGITLGVVTPGIALVPGIGGDISGIGSLGCTNLTVNGFSIVAPPSYVIGIIEGLTAASKALVLDANKDVSGISSLLATTFSGTLQTAAQPNITSVRTLTNISTSGALTMSGISISSSEFAVLDGVVAGTAQASKALFLNLSLSISGIGSLSASGTINLAESQWGLLGIQYQSRDTTYTDSGSAANSIIVSSAINSYDQPTIAASNTGITITRAATVYIENRVASGANTTISNSYSLWIPNGKVLLGDTTAFSSTTTGALQPRRKWSTDTLSTAAQPKITSVGTLSSLSASGSLTGTLSTAAQPNITSVGTLLPLSVSGAVSITNSTYYSSPSNGALILSGGIGITKNLYIGSSQTVSSWATTGPQIATITATYTNSSTISGGTTPYGFYISGAPISGSNMTITNPYALLIASGRVLLDGAVSATSLTSGTSQVSGSMSVGVNLYCSYMNTSSDICIH
;
A
#
# COMPACT_ATOMS: atom_id res chain seq x y z
N MET A 1 48.88 157.81 106.55
CA MET A 1 47.48 158.20 106.79
C MET A 1 46.76 158.24 105.44
N SER A 2 45.53 157.69 105.39
CA SER A 2 44.53 157.67 104.28
C SER A 2 44.99 157.18 102.90
N GLY A 3 44.34 156.27 102.17
CA GLY A 3 43.03 155.61 102.28
C GLY A 3 42.50 155.33 100.86
N PHE A 4 42.23 154.04 100.56
CA PHE A 4 41.33 153.43 99.53
C PHE A 4 41.53 153.83 98.02
N SER A 5 41.19 153.04 96.97
CA SER A 5 40.17 152.00 96.75
C SER A 5 40.37 151.24 95.40
N TYR A 6 40.19 149.90 95.41
CA TYR A 6 39.52 148.93 94.49
C TYR A 6 39.36 149.14 92.95
N THR A 7 39.21 148.10 92.10
CA THR A 7 38.19 147.03 92.17
C THR A 7 38.54 145.61 91.68
N GLN A 8 37.77 144.67 92.26
CA GLN A 8 37.59 143.22 92.02
C GLN A 8 36.87 142.91 90.68
N PRO A 9 37.01 141.69 90.15
CA PRO A 9 35.93 141.06 89.38
C PRO A 9 35.49 139.69 89.92
N ILE A 10 34.31 139.27 89.46
CA ILE A 10 33.34 138.34 90.08
C ILE A 10 33.17 137.05 89.22
N PHE A 11 32.66 135.99 89.86
CA PHE A 11 32.57 134.53 89.54
C PHE A 11 31.53 134.02 88.52
N ASN A 12 31.64 132.72 88.10
CA ASN A 12 30.67 131.62 88.43
C ASN A 12 30.90 130.27 87.68
N SER A 13 30.54 129.11 88.29
CA SER A 13 29.94 127.85 87.71
C SER A 13 30.37 126.51 88.41
N PRO A 14 29.64 125.36 88.32
CA PRO A 14 28.37 125.04 88.98
C PRO A 14 28.44 123.74 89.84
N VAL A 15 29.65 123.20 90.09
CA VAL A 15 29.86 121.99 90.93
C VAL A 15 30.72 122.27 92.17
N TYR A 16 31.04 123.54 92.42
CA TYR A 16 31.88 123.98 93.53
C TYR A 16 31.17 125.07 94.33
N ASN A 17 31.02 124.86 95.64
CA ASN A 17 30.46 125.85 96.56
C ASN A 17 31.49 126.97 96.78
N PRO A 18 31.21 128.21 96.31
CA PRO A 18 32.14 129.34 96.39
C PRO A 18 32.29 129.91 97.80
N ALA A 19 31.65 129.37 98.84
CA ALA A 19 31.86 129.82 100.23
C ALA A 19 33.28 129.52 100.78
N PHE A 20 34.08 128.72 100.06
CA PHE A 20 35.48 128.39 100.38
C PHE A 20 36.46 129.39 99.76
N TYR A 21 36.27 130.70 99.96
CA TYR A 21 37.37 131.64 99.81
C TYR A 21 38.22 131.62 101.07
N LEU A 22 39.49 131.28 100.88
CA LEU A 22 40.55 131.32 101.88
C LEU A 22 40.64 132.71 102.53
N SER A 23 39.90 132.93 103.62
CA SER A 23 40.21 134.00 104.56
C SER A 23 41.41 133.56 105.39
N LEU A 24 42.61 133.86 104.90
CA LEU A 24 43.83 133.74 105.70
C LEU A 24 43.66 134.59 106.97
N GLY A 25 43.75 133.96 108.15
CA GLY A 25 43.84 134.70 109.42
C GLY A 25 45.12 135.55 109.46
N ALA A 26 45.23 136.46 110.43
CA ALA A 26 46.22 137.56 110.50
C ALA A 26 47.72 137.19 110.33
N SER A 27 48.08 135.91 110.22
CA SER A 27 49.43 135.36 110.04
C SER A 27 49.72 134.68 108.69
N GLY A 28 48.73 134.48 107.81
CA GLY A 28 48.99 134.02 106.43
C GLY A 28 49.21 132.50 106.18
N PHE A 29 48.79 131.58 107.07
CA PHE A 29 48.83 130.12 106.82
C PHE A 29 47.48 129.41 107.10
N LEU A 30 47.26 128.25 106.46
CA LEU A 30 46.12 127.33 106.67
C LEU A 30 46.35 126.41 107.87
N THR A 31 45.33 126.23 108.74
CA THR A 31 45.41 125.36 109.93
C THR A 31 44.97 123.90 109.65
N TYR A 32 45.56 122.94 110.37
CA TYR A 32 45.37 121.48 110.20
C TYR A 32 43.91 121.02 110.32
N ASP A 33 43.10 121.63 111.20
CA ASP A 33 41.68 121.29 111.38
C ASP A 33 40.83 121.53 110.11
N TYR A 34 41.23 122.48 109.26
CA TYR A 34 40.44 122.81 108.07
C TYR A 34 40.74 121.89 106.87
N ALA A 35 41.95 121.30 106.81
CA ALA A 35 42.36 120.36 105.76
C ALA A 35 41.62 118.99 105.82
N GLN A 36 41.11 118.59 106.99
CA GLN A 36 40.35 117.35 107.16
C GLN A 36 38.96 117.37 106.50
N THR A 37 38.44 118.54 106.13
CA THR A 37 37.12 118.67 105.49
C THR A 37 37.12 118.33 103.99
N LEU A 38 38.27 117.98 103.41
CA LEU A 38 38.43 117.71 101.97
C LEU A 38 38.43 116.21 101.59
N TYR A 39 38.36 115.27 102.55
CA TYR A 39 38.32 113.83 102.30
C TYR A 39 36.88 113.30 102.32
N LEU A 40 36.39 112.73 101.21
CA LEU A 40 34.99 112.28 101.10
C LEU A 40 34.87 110.79 101.43
N GLY A 41 34.18 110.46 102.53
CA GLY A 41 33.97 109.07 102.96
C GLY A 41 32.82 108.36 102.24
N LYS A 42 32.82 107.01 102.25
CA LYS A 42 31.82 106.12 101.59
C LYS A 42 30.33 106.36 101.95
N ASN A 43 30.05 107.17 102.97
CA ASN A 43 28.70 107.50 103.43
C ASN A 43 28.35 108.98 103.16
N ASP A 44 29.08 109.64 102.26
CA ASP A 44 28.80 111.01 101.85
C ASP A 44 27.47 111.08 101.07
N TYR A 45 26.64 112.06 101.41
CA TYR A 45 25.29 112.23 100.86
C TYR A 45 25.27 112.49 99.34
N ARG A 46 26.42 112.79 98.73
CA ARG A 46 26.57 112.96 97.27
C ARG A 46 26.65 111.64 96.49
N LEU A 47 26.64 110.48 97.15
CA LEU A 47 26.72 109.14 96.53
C LEU A 47 25.36 108.39 96.47
N THR A 48 24.25 109.12 96.28
CA THR A 48 22.87 108.60 96.40
C THR A 48 22.52 107.40 95.48
N TYR A 49 23.27 107.14 94.39
CA TYR A 49 23.00 106.05 93.43
C TYR A 49 23.63 104.68 93.78
N ILE A 50 24.38 104.58 94.89
CA ILE A 50 25.18 103.37 95.21
C ILE A 50 24.64 102.62 96.45
N SER A 51 23.56 103.10 97.08
CA SER A 51 22.93 102.39 98.20
C SER A 51 21.77 101.51 97.73
N GLY A 52 21.85 100.17 97.92
CA GLY A 52 20.75 99.22 97.66
C GLY A 52 20.97 98.11 96.59
N ILE A 53 22.20 97.86 96.12
CA ILE A 53 22.49 96.84 95.08
C ILE A 53 22.71 95.44 95.69
N THR A 54 22.02 94.42 95.16
CA THR A 54 22.23 92.97 95.45
C THR A 54 22.69 92.26 94.17
N LEU A 55 23.76 91.45 94.22
CA LEU A 55 24.32 90.74 93.05
C LEU A 55 23.35 89.70 92.45
N GLY A 56 23.29 89.60 91.11
CA GLY A 56 22.57 88.52 90.39
C GLY A 56 21.05 88.69 90.25
N VAL A 57 20.50 89.80 90.78
CA VAL A 57 19.07 90.15 90.67
C VAL A 57 18.93 91.55 90.09
N VAL A 58 18.11 91.70 89.05
CA VAL A 58 17.85 92.98 88.40
C VAL A 58 16.69 93.69 89.11
N THR A 59 16.95 94.83 89.75
CA THR A 59 15.92 95.69 90.35
C THR A 59 15.64 96.88 89.43
N PRO A 60 14.38 97.16 89.05
CA PRO A 60 14.05 98.25 88.13
C PRO A 60 14.58 99.62 88.62
N GLY A 61 15.25 100.37 87.74
CA GLY A 61 15.74 101.73 88.03
C GLY A 61 17.12 101.84 88.69
N ILE A 62 17.79 100.73 88.97
CA ILE A 62 19.15 100.67 89.52
C ILE A 62 20.08 99.95 88.51
N ALA A 63 21.40 100.13 88.60
CA ALA A 63 22.39 99.48 87.73
C ALA A 63 22.31 97.94 87.77
N LEU A 64 22.55 97.30 86.62
CA LEU A 64 22.44 95.85 86.42
C LEU A 64 23.82 95.18 86.60
N VAL A 65 23.94 94.25 87.56
CA VAL A 65 25.23 93.61 87.90
C VAL A 65 25.09 92.07 87.89
N PRO A 66 25.84 91.34 87.04
CA PRO A 66 25.79 89.88 86.99
C PRO A 66 26.12 89.21 88.33
N GLY A 67 25.55 88.02 88.56
CA GLY A 67 25.88 87.21 89.72
C GLY A 67 27.29 86.62 89.64
N ILE A 68 27.76 86.03 90.74
CA ILE A 68 29.13 85.50 90.84
C ILE A 68 29.38 84.33 89.86
N GLY A 69 28.31 83.67 89.38
CA GLY A 69 28.34 82.65 88.32
C GLY A 69 28.13 83.18 86.89
N GLY A 70 27.99 84.50 86.70
CA GLY A 70 27.63 85.11 85.42
C GLY A 70 26.13 85.08 85.10
N ASP A 71 25.35 84.35 85.90
CA ASP A 71 23.90 84.25 85.73
C ASP A 71 23.19 85.55 86.11
N ILE A 72 22.09 85.82 85.41
CA ILE A 72 21.15 86.90 85.72
C ILE A 72 19.77 86.27 85.89
N SER A 73 19.18 86.45 87.07
CA SER A 73 17.84 85.95 87.39
C SER A 73 16.84 87.10 87.50
N GLY A 74 15.57 86.85 87.14
CA GLY A 74 14.50 87.84 87.21
C GLY A 74 14.27 88.68 85.94
N ILE A 75 14.89 88.32 84.79
CA ILE A 75 14.57 88.97 83.51
C ILE A 75 13.26 88.40 82.96
N GLY A 76 12.20 89.22 82.90
CA GLY A 76 10.90 88.79 82.40
C GLY A 76 10.87 88.46 80.91
N SER A 77 11.61 89.19 80.07
CA SER A 77 11.72 88.92 78.64
C SER A 77 13.07 89.35 78.08
N LEU A 78 13.70 88.47 77.30
CA LEU A 78 14.93 88.75 76.55
C LEU A 78 14.59 89.01 75.08
N GLY A 79 14.29 90.27 74.77
CA GLY A 79 14.18 90.72 73.38
C GLY A 79 15.56 90.74 72.73
N CYS A 80 15.88 89.71 71.96
CA CYS A 80 17.13 89.62 71.20
C CYS A 80 16.83 89.07 69.80
N THR A 81 17.54 89.58 68.80
CA THR A 81 17.33 89.18 67.40
C THR A 81 17.78 87.74 67.14
N ASN A 82 18.76 87.24 67.91
CA ASN A 82 19.25 85.87 67.86
C ASN A 82 19.57 85.39 69.28
N LEU A 83 19.05 84.22 69.66
CA LEU A 83 19.45 83.54 70.87
C LEU A 83 20.51 82.50 70.53
N THR A 84 21.65 82.58 71.22
CA THR A 84 22.79 81.70 71.02
C THR A 84 23.10 81.03 72.36
N VAL A 85 23.03 79.71 72.42
CA VAL A 85 23.30 78.95 73.66
C VAL A 85 24.52 78.08 73.42
N ASN A 86 25.54 78.18 74.28
CA ASN A 86 26.83 77.49 74.12
C ASN A 86 27.44 77.64 72.69
N GLY A 87 27.23 78.79 72.06
CA GLY A 87 27.78 79.13 70.74
C GLY A 87 26.92 78.77 69.53
N PHE A 88 25.75 78.14 69.70
CA PHE A 88 24.87 77.77 68.58
C PHE A 88 23.54 78.52 68.57
N SER A 89 23.16 79.02 67.39
CA SER A 89 21.89 79.71 67.17
C SER A 89 20.78 78.69 66.93
N ILE A 90 19.67 78.83 67.66
CA ILE A 90 18.53 77.93 67.54
C ILE A 90 17.55 78.55 66.55
N VAL A 91 17.45 77.97 65.36
CA VAL A 91 16.48 78.36 64.32
C VAL A 91 15.63 77.12 63.97
N ALA A 92 14.31 77.24 64.03
CA ALA A 92 13.34 76.15 63.79
C ALA A 92 13.05 75.96 62.27
N PRO A 93 12.51 74.78 61.81
CA PRO A 93 11.85 73.71 62.59
C PRO A 93 12.40 72.25 62.33
N PRO A 94 11.81 71.17 62.89
CA PRO A 94 12.08 70.51 64.18
C PRO A 94 12.83 69.13 64.10
N SER A 95 12.95 68.47 65.25
CA SER A 95 14.00 67.53 65.73
C SER A 95 14.27 66.17 65.02
N TYR A 96 13.76 65.87 63.83
CA TYR A 96 14.15 64.63 63.09
C TYR A 96 14.90 64.89 61.76
N VAL A 97 15.10 66.17 61.38
CA VAL A 97 15.63 66.60 60.07
C VAL A 97 17.04 67.20 60.15
N ILE A 98 17.72 67.20 61.30
CA ILE A 98 19.05 67.80 61.34
C ILE A 98 20.07 66.85 60.64
N GLY A 99 20.30 67.10 59.34
CA GLY A 99 21.35 66.52 58.50
C GLY A 99 20.98 65.33 57.59
N ILE A 100 19.74 65.21 57.10
CA ILE A 100 19.32 64.14 56.15
C ILE A 100 18.91 64.75 54.79
N ILE A 101 19.25 64.09 53.67
CA ILE A 101 18.93 64.49 52.28
C ILE A 101 17.80 63.58 51.75
N GLU A 102 16.73 64.14 51.17
CA GLU A 102 15.58 63.37 50.64
C GLU A 102 15.96 62.48 49.45
N GLY A 103 15.33 61.30 49.30
CA GLY A 103 15.57 60.35 48.21
C GLY A 103 16.88 59.54 48.30
N LEU A 104 17.79 59.95 49.19
CA LEU A 104 19.09 59.31 49.43
C LEU A 104 19.14 58.70 50.83
N THR A 105 19.32 57.39 50.90
CA THR A 105 19.46 56.72 52.20
C THR A 105 20.85 56.98 52.79
N ALA A 106 20.95 57.43 54.04
CA ALA A 106 22.20 57.53 54.78
C ALA A 106 22.23 56.55 55.97
N ALA A 107 23.42 56.01 56.28
CA ALA A 107 23.58 55.03 57.35
C ALA A 107 23.06 55.60 58.69
N SER A 108 22.17 54.83 59.34
CA SER A 108 21.60 55.16 60.65
C SER A 108 20.78 56.47 60.71
N LYS A 109 20.27 56.93 59.56
CA LYS A 109 19.34 58.06 59.44
C LYS A 109 17.98 57.58 58.94
N ALA A 110 16.96 58.43 59.10
CA ALA A 110 15.62 58.14 58.59
C ALA A 110 15.65 58.03 57.05
N LEU A 111 14.82 57.13 56.51
CA LEU A 111 14.54 57.08 55.09
C LEU A 111 13.45 58.09 54.76
N VAL A 112 13.75 59.02 53.85
CA VAL A 112 12.79 60.04 53.39
C VAL A 112 12.64 59.88 51.88
N LEU A 113 11.38 59.70 51.45
CA LEU A 113 11.02 59.65 50.03
C LEU A 113 11.29 61.01 49.40
N ASP A 114 11.75 61.02 48.14
CA ASP A 114 11.80 62.26 47.37
C ASP A 114 10.41 62.65 46.83
N ALA A 115 10.35 63.75 46.09
CA ALA A 115 9.12 64.26 45.47
C ALA A 115 8.44 63.25 44.52
N ASN A 116 9.20 62.31 43.94
CA ASN A 116 8.70 61.28 43.04
C ASN A 116 8.36 59.97 43.76
N LYS A 117 8.67 59.89 45.06
CA LYS A 117 8.58 58.70 45.91
C LYS A 117 9.58 57.61 45.53
N ASP A 118 10.67 58.00 44.88
CA ASP A 118 11.77 57.10 44.56
C ASP A 118 12.71 56.97 45.77
N VAL A 119 13.42 55.84 45.81
CA VAL A 119 14.37 55.52 46.86
C VAL A 119 15.65 54.98 46.23
N SER A 120 16.79 55.57 46.58
CA SER A 120 18.10 55.20 46.05
C SER A 120 19.15 55.01 47.17
N GLY A 121 20.17 54.19 46.90
CA GLY A 121 21.28 53.94 47.84
C GLY A 121 21.10 52.75 48.79
N ILE A 122 20.06 51.93 48.59
CA ILE A 122 19.85 50.70 49.38
C ILE A 122 20.65 49.54 48.79
N SER A 123 21.55 48.96 49.57
CA SER A 123 22.39 47.82 49.14
C SER A 123 21.70 46.46 49.24
N SER A 124 20.71 46.30 50.13
CA SER A 124 19.92 45.07 50.27
C SER A 124 18.55 45.41 50.84
N LEU A 125 17.49 44.99 50.14
CA LEU A 125 16.11 45.19 50.57
C LEU A 125 15.49 43.82 50.85
N LEU A 126 15.24 43.54 52.13
CA LEU A 126 14.52 42.34 52.55
C LEU A 126 13.02 42.64 52.61
N ALA A 127 12.25 42.13 51.65
CA ALA A 127 10.80 42.30 51.60
C ALA A 127 10.11 40.92 51.52
N THR A 128 9.00 40.74 52.23
CA THR A 128 8.22 39.49 52.18
C THR A 128 7.49 39.29 50.86
N THR A 129 7.11 40.39 50.20
CA THR A 129 6.59 40.42 48.83
C THR A 129 7.12 41.65 48.10
N PHE A 130 7.34 41.54 46.79
CA PHE A 130 7.71 42.64 45.92
C PHE A 130 6.79 42.61 44.69
N SER A 131 5.98 43.66 44.50
CA SER A 131 5.03 43.76 43.39
C SER A 131 5.41 44.91 42.46
N GLY A 132 5.55 44.64 41.16
CA GLY A 132 5.90 45.64 40.14
C GLY A 132 6.67 45.04 38.97
N THR A 133 7.15 45.89 38.05
CA THR A 133 8.00 45.47 36.91
C THR A 133 9.47 45.62 37.25
N LEU A 134 10.28 44.59 37.02
CA LEU A 134 11.73 44.74 36.99
C LEU A 134 12.14 45.22 35.59
N GLN A 135 12.60 46.46 35.47
CA GLN A 135 12.93 47.07 34.18
C GLN A 135 14.37 46.82 33.72
N THR A 136 15.23 46.25 34.57
CA THR A 136 16.62 45.97 34.22
C THR A 136 16.70 44.93 33.11
N ALA A 137 17.31 45.30 31.98
CA ALA A 137 17.41 44.43 30.81
C ALA A 137 18.12 43.09 31.09
N ALA A 138 19.06 43.06 32.05
CA ALA A 138 19.72 41.84 32.51
C ALA A 138 19.39 41.60 33.99
N GLN A 139 18.91 40.39 34.29
CA GLN A 139 18.56 39.96 35.64
C GLN A 139 19.40 38.72 36.05
N PRO A 140 20.75 38.80 36.03
CA PRO A 140 21.62 37.63 36.08
C PRO A 140 21.59 36.87 37.41
N ASN A 141 21.13 37.52 38.49
CA ASN A 141 21.13 36.96 39.83
C ASN A 141 19.77 36.38 40.25
N ILE A 142 18.78 36.38 39.35
CA ILE A 142 17.53 35.66 39.57
C ILE A 142 17.80 34.18 39.28
N THR A 143 18.18 33.43 40.31
CA THR A 143 18.51 31.99 40.20
C THR A 143 17.34 31.08 40.51
N SER A 144 16.27 31.63 41.09
CA SER A 144 15.00 30.96 41.24
C SER A 144 13.88 31.98 41.22
N VAL A 145 12.80 31.62 40.55
CA VAL A 145 11.52 32.29 40.60
C VAL A 145 10.50 31.25 41.03
N ARG A 146 9.31 31.70 41.46
CA ARG A 146 8.19 30.78 41.59
C ARG A 146 7.63 30.47 40.19
N THR A 147 6.32 30.57 39.99
CA THR A 147 5.71 30.28 38.68
C THR A 147 5.66 31.54 37.81
N LEU A 148 6.24 31.48 36.60
CA LEU A 148 6.09 32.50 35.55
C LEU A 148 5.00 32.04 34.57
N THR A 149 3.98 32.87 34.32
CA THR A 149 2.78 32.48 33.55
C THR A 149 2.96 32.60 32.04
N ASN A 150 3.83 33.50 31.56
CA ASN A 150 4.18 33.68 30.16
C ASN A 150 5.64 34.09 30.06
N ILE A 151 6.38 33.48 29.13
CA ILE A 151 7.72 33.92 28.77
C ILE A 151 7.67 34.38 27.31
N SER A 152 7.46 35.67 27.13
CA SER A 152 7.63 36.32 25.84
C SER A 152 9.09 36.72 25.73
N THR A 153 9.92 35.83 25.21
CA THR A 153 11.26 36.19 24.81
C THR A 153 11.19 36.79 23.41
N SER A 154 11.85 37.93 23.20
CA SER A 154 12.15 38.39 21.84
C SER A 154 13.17 37.47 21.13
N GLY A 155 13.77 36.52 21.86
CA GLY A 155 14.72 35.50 21.40
C GLY A 155 14.42 34.12 21.98
N ALA A 156 15.42 33.25 22.14
CA ALA A 156 15.23 31.88 22.60
C ALA A 156 14.91 31.77 24.10
N LEU A 157 14.04 30.84 24.45
CA LEU A 157 13.73 30.42 25.82
C LEU A 157 14.66 29.27 26.24
N THR A 158 15.66 29.54 27.08
CA THR A 158 16.60 28.53 27.60
C THR A 158 16.12 28.00 28.95
N MET A 159 15.82 26.71 29.03
CA MET A 159 15.31 26.03 30.22
C MET A 159 16.39 25.10 30.80
N SER A 160 16.98 25.43 31.94
CA SER A 160 17.92 24.52 32.61
C SER A 160 17.15 23.44 33.36
N GLY A 161 17.06 22.23 32.78
CA GLY A 161 16.46 21.06 33.44
C GLY A 161 15.57 20.19 32.54
N ILE A 162 15.15 20.72 31.40
CA ILE A 162 14.92 19.89 30.21
C ILE A 162 16.20 20.03 29.40
N SER A 163 17.01 18.96 29.30
CA SER A 163 18.10 18.93 28.34
C SER A 163 17.47 18.77 26.95
N ILE A 164 17.02 19.88 26.36
CA ILE A 164 16.83 19.98 24.92
C ILE A 164 18.15 20.55 24.40
N SER A 165 19.05 19.68 24.00
CA SER A 165 20.29 20.06 23.30
C SER A 165 19.95 20.82 22.02
N SER A 166 20.88 21.63 21.52
CA SER A 166 20.73 22.28 20.20
C SER A 166 20.46 21.25 19.08
N SER A 167 20.91 20.01 19.24
CA SER A 167 20.57 18.87 18.37
C SER A 167 19.11 18.43 18.46
N GLU A 168 18.47 18.50 19.63
CA GLU A 168 17.05 18.17 19.83
C GLU A 168 16.11 19.28 19.34
N PHE A 169 16.55 20.54 19.38
CA PHE A 169 15.82 21.66 18.76
C PHE A 169 16.02 21.72 17.23
N ALA A 170 17.22 21.40 16.73
CA ALA A 170 17.53 21.38 15.30
C ALA A 170 16.72 20.31 14.54
N VAL A 171 16.33 19.21 15.18
CA VAL A 171 15.42 18.22 14.57
C VAL A 171 13.94 18.63 14.60
N LEU A 172 13.57 19.71 15.30
CA LEU A 172 12.19 20.21 15.46
C LEU A 172 11.96 21.60 14.80
N ASP A 173 13.03 22.33 14.47
CA ASP A 173 12.93 23.63 13.79
C ASP A 173 12.56 23.47 12.30
N GLY A 174 11.56 24.23 11.82
CA GLY A 174 11.07 24.20 10.43
C GLY A 174 10.24 22.96 10.06
N VAL A 175 9.87 22.18 11.07
CA VAL A 175 9.21 20.89 10.93
C VAL A 175 7.68 21.04 10.74
N VAL A 176 7.13 20.41 9.70
CA VAL A 176 5.69 20.51 9.34
C VAL A 176 4.98 19.17 9.48
N ALA A 177 3.94 19.11 10.33
CA ALA A 177 3.04 17.98 10.58
C ALA A 177 2.81 17.07 9.34
N GLY A 178 3.18 15.78 9.41
CA GLY A 178 3.03 14.80 8.33
C GLY A 178 4.02 14.89 7.16
N THR A 179 5.12 15.63 7.26
CA THR A 179 6.19 15.64 6.23
C THR A 179 7.52 15.18 6.83
N ALA A 180 8.08 14.12 6.26
CA ALA A 180 9.43 13.66 6.56
C ALA A 180 10.45 14.60 5.90
N GLN A 181 11.39 15.13 6.68
CA GLN A 181 12.52 15.93 6.20
C GLN A 181 13.82 15.25 6.61
N ALA A 182 14.84 15.29 5.75
CA ALA A 182 16.13 14.68 6.03
C ALA A 182 16.72 15.25 7.33
N SER A 183 17.16 14.36 8.23
CA SER A 183 17.77 14.72 9.52
C SER A 183 16.87 15.53 10.47
N LYS A 184 15.54 15.39 10.36
CA LYS A 184 14.55 15.96 11.29
C LYS A 184 13.76 14.85 11.98
N ALA A 185 13.06 15.20 13.06
CA ALA A 185 12.13 14.29 13.72
C ALA A 185 11.01 13.89 12.74
N LEU A 186 10.41 12.72 12.94
CA LEU A 186 9.24 12.26 12.20
C LEU A 186 8.03 12.28 13.13
N PHE A 187 7.01 13.05 12.79
CA PHE A 187 5.81 13.22 13.59
C PHE A 187 4.60 13.01 12.67
N LEU A 188 3.60 12.36 13.26
CA LEU A 188 2.34 12.11 12.60
C LEU A 188 1.59 13.43 12.44
N ASN A 189 0.94 13.67 11.29
CA ASN A 189 -0.07 14.73 11.23
C ASN A 189 -1.36 14.33 11.94
N LEU A 190 -2.34 15.22 11.94
CA LEU A 190 -3.67 14.98 12.53
C LEU A 190 -4.37 13.74 11.93
N SER A 191 -4.02 13.35 10.71
CA SER A 191 -4.54 12.15 10.04
C SER A 191 -3.63 10.92 10.19
N LEU A 192 -2.64 11.01 11.08
CA LEU A 192 -1.63 9.97 11.31
C LEU A 192 -0.86 9.55 10.05
N SER A 193 -0.73 10.46 9.09
CA SER A 193 -0.02 10.24 7.83
C SER A 193 1.31 10.99 7.80
N ILE A 194 2.26 10.43 7.05
CA ILE A 194 3.59 10.97 6.83
C ILE A 194 3.93 10.82 5.34
N SER A 195 4.41 11.90 4.71
CA SER A 195 4.86 11.94 3.32
C SER A 195 6.38 12.19 3.22
N GLY A 196 7.03 11.81 2.11
CA GLY A 196 8.44 12.13 1.84
C GLY A 196 9.47 11.17 2.45
N ILE A 197 9.06 10.01 2.96
CA ILE A 197 10.00 9.00 3.46
C ILE A 197 10.69 8.32 2.26
N GLY A 198 12.01 8.48 2.15
CA GLY A 198 12.81 7.84 1.10
C GLY A 198 13.01 6.33 1.30
N SER A 199 13.12 5.88 2.56
CA SER A 199 13.15 4.46 2.90
C SER A 199 12.57 4.22 4.30
N LEU A 200 11.79 3.15 4.44
CA LEU A 200 11.29 2.66 5.72
C LEU A 200 11.66 1.18 5.82
N SER A 201 12.52 0.83 6.77
CA SER A 201 12.96 -0.55 7.01
C SER A 201 12.65 -0.94 8.45
N ALA A 202 12.06 -2.11 8.63
CA ALA A 202 11.88 -2.77 9.92
C ALA A 202 12.59 -4.12 9.85
N SER A 203 13.68 -4.27 10.60
CA SER A 203 14.52 -5.47 10.58
C SER A 203 14.15 -6.52 11.64
N GLY A 204 13.07 -6.28 12.40
CA GLY A 204 12.60 -7.15 13.48
C GLY A 204 11.17 -7.62 13.28
N THR A 205 10.69 -8.45 14.20
CA THR A 205 9.29 -8.92 14.20
C THR A 205 8.35 -7.75 14.47
N ILE A 206 7.45 -7.47 13.52
CA ILE A 206 6.34 -6.54 13.70
C ILE A 206 5.18 -7.33 14.34
N ASN A 207 4.96 -7.18 15.64
CA ASN A 207 3.84 -7.78 16.36
C ASN A 207 2.62 -6.83 16.32
N LEU A 208 1.58 -7.21 15.59
CA LEU A 208 0.33 -6.43 15.47
C LEU A 208 -0.82 -7.21 16.11
N ALA A 209 -1.62 -6.54 16.93
CA ALA A 209 -2.81 -7.08 17.56
C ALA A 209 -3.98 -6.13 17.31
N GLU A 210 -5.09 -6.66 16.78
CA GLU A 210 -6.29 -5.88 16.46
C GLU A 210 -7.53 -6.67 16.88
N SER A 211 -8.60 -5.99 17.29
CA SER A 211 -9.77 -6.65 17.91
C SER A 211 -10.57 -7.52 16.92
N GLN A 212 -10.59 -7.19 15.63
CA GLN A 212 -11.28 -7.94 14.57
C GLN A 212 -10.57 -7.75 13.23
N TRP A 213 -10.45 -8.81 12.43
CA TRP A 213 -9.70 -8.78 11.16
C TRP A 213 -10.65 -8.96 9.97
N GLY A 214 -10.61 -8.02 9.03
CA GLY A 214 -11.35 -8.06 7.77
C GLY A 214 -10.43 -8.10 6.55
N LEU A 215 -10.98 -7.86 5.36
CA LEU A 215 -10.23 -7.87 4.10
C LEU A 215 -9.22 -6.71 3.96
N LEU A 216 -9.26 -5.73 4.86
CA LEU A 216 -8.37 -4.57 4.84
C LEU A 216 -6.92 -4.93 5.21
N GLY A 217 -6.63 -6.13 5.72
CA GLY A 217 -5.29 -6.52 6.15
C GLY A 217 -4.85 -5.77 7.42
N ILE A 218 -3.67 -6.09 7.97
CA ILE A 218 -3.23 -5.54 9.27
C ILE A 218 -1.86 -4.85 9.17
N GLN A 219 -0.96 -5.39 8.36
CA GLN A 219 0.41 -4.89 8.25
C GLN A 219 0.59 -3.86 7.14
N TYR A 220 0.10 -4.15 5.94
CA TYR A 220 0.19 -3.27 4.78
C TYR A 220 -1.17 -3.17 4.10
N GLN A 221 -1.65 -1.95 3.90
CA GLN A 221 -2.91 -1.67 3.24
C GLN A 221 -2.72 -0.59 2.17
N SER A 222 -3.15 -0.88 0.94
CA SER A 222 -3.39 0.14 -0.08
C SER A 222 -4.90 0.27 -0.22
N ARG A 223 -5.46 1.41 0.22
CA ARG A 223 -6.91 1.63 0.26
C ARG A 223 -7.41 2.13 -1.08
N ASP A 224 -8.73 2.06 -1.28
CA ASP A 224 -9.42 2.72 -2.38
C ASP A 224 -9.01 4.20 -2.43
N THR A 225 -8.28 4.57 -3.48
CA THR A 225 -7.69 5.89 -3.65
C THR A 225 -7.95 6.35 -5.07
N THR A 226 -8.42 7.57 -5.24
CA THR A 226 -8.59 8.19 -6.56
C THR A 226 -7.27 8.83 -6.97
N TYR A 227 -6.59 8.23 -7.95
CA TYR A 227 -5.38 8.79 -8.55
C TYR A 227 -5.77 9.65 -9.76
N THR A 228 -5.57 10.96 -9.66
CA THR A 228 -5.89 11.92 -10.73
C THR A 228 -4.62 12.31 -11.47
N ASP A 229 -4.52 11.94 -12.74
CA ASP A 229 -3.50 12.49 -13.64
C ASP A 229 -3.94 13.88 -14.09
N SER A 230 -3.21 14.90 -13.64
CA SER A 230 -3.44 16.31 -13.97
C SER A 230 -2.42 16.87 -14.98
N GLY A 231 -1.47 16.04 -15.41
CA GLY A 231 -0.35 16.47 -16.26
C GLY A 231 -0.45 16.02 -17.72
N SER A 232 -1.17 14.93 -18.01
CA SER A 232 -1.34 14.46 -19.40
C SER A 232 -2.14 15.45 -20.26
N ALA A 233 -1.64 15.73 -21.46
CA ALA A 233 -2.33 16.57 -22.43
C ALA A 233 -3.63 15.90 -22.92
N ALA A 234 -4.61 16.72 -23.30
CA ALA A 234 -5.89 16.24 -23.82
C ALA A 234 -5.70 15.27 -25.00
N ASN A 235 -6.45 14.17 -25.00
CA ASN A 235 -6.43 13.10 -26.01
C ASN A 235 -5.12 12.28 -26.07
N SER A 236 -4.22 12.40 -25.10
CA SER A 236 -3.04 11.53 -25.03
C SER A 236 -3.44 10.08 -24.69
N ILE A 237 -2.80 9.11 -25.33
CA ILE A 237 -2.91 7.68 -24.97
C ILE A 237 -1.77 7.34 -24.01
N ILE A 238 -2.11 7.04 -22.76
CA ILE A 238 -1.14 6.52 -21.78
C ILE A 238 -1.04 5.01 -21.98
N VAL A 239 0.05 4.54 -22.58
CA VAL A 239 0.26 3.13 -22.96
C VAL A 239 0.34 2.21 -21.73
N SER A 240 0.96 2.69 -20.65
CA SER A 240 1.13 1.94 -19.40
C SER A 240 1.08 2.89 -18.21
N SER A 241 0.34 2.49 -17.17
CA SER A 241 0.29 3.18 -15.88
C SER A 241 0.25 2.13 -14.78
N ALA A 242 1.13 2.26 -13.78
CA ALA A 242 1.15 1.38 -12.62
C ALA A 242 0.82 2.21 -11.36
N ILE A 243 -0.05 1.69 -10.51
CA ILE A 243 -0.35 2.30 -9.20
C ILE A 243 0.73 1.91 -8.17
N ASN A 244 1.11 0.63 -8.18
CA ASN A 244 2.24 0.12 -7.41
C ASN A 244 3.22 -0.50 -8.41
N SER A 245 4.50 -0.11 -8.35
CA SER A 245 5.58 -0.66 -9.17
C SER A 245 6.69 -1.22 -8.29
N TYR A 246 7.31 -2.30 -8.76
CA TYR A 246 8.55 -2.84 -8.20
C TYR A 246 9.58 -2.86 -9.34
N ASP A 247 10.44 -1.85 -9.38
CA ASP A 247 11.48 -1.73 -10.41
C ASP A 247 12.56 -2.82 -10.24
N GLN A 248 13.42 -2.99 -11.24
CA GLN A 248 14.44 -4.04 -11.23
C GLN A 248 15.53 -3.77 -10.16
N PRO A 249 15.63 -4.61 -9.10
CA PRO A 249 16.71 -4.48 -8.13
C PRO A 249 18.01 -5.08 -8.71
N THR A 250 19.15 -4.49 -8.32
CA THR A 250 20.48 -5.02 -8.63
C THR A 250 21.08 -5.64 -7.37
N ILE A 251 21.42 -6.93 -7.40
CA ILE A 251 22.21 -7.57 -6.33
C ILE A 251 23.68 -7.60 -6.77
N ALA A 252 24.52 -6.82 -6.11
CA ALA A 252 25.96 -6.79 -6.34
C ALA A 252 26.72 -7.40 -5.16
N ALA A 253 27.80 -8.14 -5.44
CA ALA A 253 28.72 -8.65 -4.43
C ALA A 253 30.10 -8.06 -4.65
N SER A 254 30.75 -7.59 -3.58
CA SER A 254 32.12 -7.05 -3.63
C SER A 254 33.18 -8.13 -3.86
N ASN A 255 32.84 -9.39 -3.57
CA ASN A 255 33.72 -10.55 -3.75
C ASN A 255 33.41 -11.26 -5.08
N THR A 256 34.45 -11.80 -5.71
CA THR A 256 34.30 -12.63 -6.92
C THR A 256 33.85 -14.05 -6.56
N GLY A 257 33.17 -14.74 -7.49
CA GLY A 257 32.76 -16.15 -7.31
C GLY A 257 31.46 -16.39 -6.55
N ILE A 258 30.70 -15.34 -6.21
CA ILE A 258 29.40 -15.49 -5.55
C ILE A 258 28.34 -15.95 -6.57
N THR A 259 27.68 -17.08 -6.27
CA THR A 259 26.54 -17.59 -7.05
C THR A 259 25.26 -17.47 -6.23
N ILE A 260 24.26 -16.75 -6.75
CA ILE A 260 22.93 -16.65 -6.15
C ILE A 260 21.99 -17.54 -6.96
N THR A 261 21.47 -18.60 -6.35
CA THR A 261 20.66 -19.61 -7.04
C THR A 261 19.17 -19.23 -7.17
N ARG A 262 18.69 -18.29 -6.33
CA ARG A 262 17.32 -17.77 -6.35
C ARG A 262 17.30 -16.32 -5.90
N ALA A 263 16.67 -15.45 -6.67
CA ALA A 263 16.36 -14.07 -6.32
C ALA A 263 14.96 -13.73 -6.82
N ALA A 264 14.26 -12.84 -6.13
CA ALA A 264 12.94 -12.39 -6.52
C ALA A 264 12.76 -10.92 -6.14
N THR A 265 12.00 -10.18 -6.95
CA THR A 265 11.50 -8.85 -6.58
C THR A 265 10.44 -8.94 -5.49
N VAL A 266 9.58 -9.97 -5.55
CA VAL A 266 8.59 -10.31 -4.53
C VAL A 266 8.73 -11.78 -4.18
N TYR A 267 9.07 -12.08 -2.92
CA TYR A 267 9.12 -13.45 -2.40
C TYR A 267 8.00 -13.67 -1.38
N ILE A 268 7.16 -14.66 -1.63
CA ILE A 268 6.13 -15.12 -0.67
C ILE A 268 6.52 -16.53 -0.26
N GLU A 269 7.02 -16.66 0.97
CA GLU A 269 7.58 -17.92 1.47
C GLU A 269 6.53 -19.02 1.55
N ASN A 270 5.35 -18.70 2.09
CA ASN A 270 4.27 -19.67 2.27
C ASN A 270 2.90 -18.96 2.36
N ARG A 271 1.84 -19.77 2.34
CA ARG A 271 0.49 -19.32 2.73
C ARG A 271 0.42 -19.05 4.24
N VAL A 272 -0.63 -18.36 4.68
CA VAL A 272 -0.89 -18.08 6.10
C VAL A 272 -0.99 -19.39 6.90
N ALA A 273 -0.24 -19.48 8.00
CA ALA A 273 -0.29 -20.61 8.93
C ALA A 273 -1.35 -20.39 10.02
N SER A 274 -2.01 -21.47 10.46
CA SER A 274 -2.95 -21.44 11.58
C SER A 274 -2.15 -21.35 12.89
N GLY A 275 -2.45 -20.35 13.72
CA GLY A 275 -1.97 -20.30 15.11
C GLY A 275 -2.81 -21.19 16.04
N ALA A 276 -2.38 -21.29 17.29
CA ALA A 276 -3.20 -21.92 18.34
C ALA A 276 -4.61 -21.28 18.37
N ASN A 277 -5.65 -22.10 18.50
CA ASN A 277 -7.07 -21.70 18.55
C ASN A 277 -7.65 -21.08 17.25
N THR A 278 -7.00 -21.22 16.11
CA THR A 278 -7.53 -20.77 14.81
C THR A 278 -7.74 -21.96 13.87
N THR A 279 -8.77 -21.90 13.02
CA THR A 279 -8.98 -22.84 11.91
C THR A 279 -9.08 -22.03 10.62
N ILE A 280 -8.19 -22.28 9.67
CA ILE A 280 -8.19 -21.64 8.35
C ILE A 280 -8.58 -22.67 7.30
N SER A 281 -9.81 -22.58 6.77
CA SER A 281 -10.31 -23.52 5.76
C SER A 281 -9.65 -23.35 4.39
N ASN A 282 -9.31 -22.11 4.03
CA ASN A 282 -8.62 -21.78 2.79
C ASN A 282 -7.51 -20.78 3.10
N SER A 283 -6.27 -21.13 2.77
CA SER A 283 -5.12 -20.26 2.97
C SER A 283 -4.37 -20.12 1.66
N TYR A 284 -4.09 -18.88 1.27
CA TYR A 284 -3.44 -18.54 0.01
C TYR A 284 -2.17 -17.74 0.29
N SER A 285 -1.13 -17.93 -0.51
CA SER A 285 0.05 -17.06 -0.54
C SER A 285 -0.25 -15.77 -1.31
N LEU A 286 -1.08 -15.85 -2.35
CA LEU A 286 -1.61 -14.71 -3.11
C LEU A 286 -3.09 -14.96 -3.40
N TRP A 287 -3.95 -14.02 -3.02
CA TRP A 287 -5.40 -14.10 -3.26
C TRP A 287 -5.87 -12.87 -4.03
N ILE A 288 -6.39 -13.10 -5.24
CA ILE A 288 -6.93 -12.06 -6.13
C ILE A 288 -8.39 -12.44 -6.39
N PRO A 289 -9.36 -11.85 -5.67
CA PRO A 289 -10.76 -12.30 -5.71
C PRO A 289 -11.45 -11.94 -7.04
N ASN A 290 -11.01 -10.86 -7.71
CA ASN A 290 -11.58 -10.39 -8.97
C ASN A 290 -10.48 -9.73 -9.83
N GLY A 291 -10.74 -9.58 -11.14
CA GLY A 291 -9.84 -8.93 -12.09
C GLY A 291 -9.02 -9.90 -12.93
N LYS A 292 -8.30 -9.37 -13.92
CA LYS A 292 -7.40 -10.15 -14.78
C LYS A 292 -5.99 -10.14 -14.18
N VAL A 293 -5.32 -11.29 -14.22
CA VAL A 293 -3.89 -11.42 -13.92
C VAL A 293 -3.13 -11.54 -15.25
N LEU A 294 -2.31 -10.55 -15.57
CA LEU A 294 -1.43 -10.58 -16.74
C LEU A 294 -0.03 -11.00 -16.32
N LEU A 295 0.51 -12.00 -16.99
CA LEU A 295 1.92 -12.39 -16.90
C LEU A 295 2.51 -12.18 -18.28
N GLY A 296 3.15 -11.03 -18.48
CA GLY A 296 3.49 -10.50 -19.81
C GLY A 296 4.65 -11.20 -20.52
N ASP A 297 5.35 -12.14 -19.87
CA ASP A 297 6.42 -12.91 -20.51
C ASP A 297 5.83 -13.85 -21.57
N THR A 298 6.22 -13.65 -22.82
CA THR A 298 5.76 -14.44 -23.98
C THR A 298 6.53 -15.75 -24.15
N THR A 299 7.53 -16.02 -23.31
CA THR A 299 8.31 -17.25 -23.35
C THR A 299 7.40 -18.45 -23.05
N ALA A 300 7.41 -19.44 -23.94
CA ALA A 300 6.60 -20.64 -23.77
C ALA A 300 7.03 -21.42 -22.51
N PHE A 301 6.04 -21.95 -21.78
CA PHE A 301 6.28 -22.88 -20.69
C PHE A 301 6.70 -24.26 -21.26
N SER A 302 8.00 -24.52 -21.36
CA SER A 302 8.55 -25.77 -21.91
C SER A 302 9.28 -26.63 -20.87
N SER A 303 9.66 -26.03 -19.74
CA SER A 303 10.38 -26.65 -18.62
C SER A 303 9.91 -26.07 -17.27
N THR A 304 10.38 -26.65 -16.15
CA THR A 304 10.20 -26.06 -14.80
C THR A 304 11.01 -24.77 -14.58
N THR A 305 11.77 -24.32 -15.58
CA THR A 305 12.70 -23.19 -15.53
C THR A 305 12.46 -22.18 -16.66
N THR A 306 11.41 -22.35 -17.46
CA THR A 306 11.09 -21.46 -18.60
C THR A 306 9.63 -21.02 -18.57
N GLY A 307 9.35 -19.80 -19.06
CA GLY A 307 8.01 -19.23 -19.19
C GLY A 307 7.53 -18.39 -17.99
N ALA A 308 6.43 -17.66 -18.22
CA ALA A 308 5.87 -16.68 -17.28
C ALA A 308 5.32 -17.27 -15.96
N LEU A 309 4.93 -18.55 -15.99
CA LEU A 309 4.52 -19.34 -14.83
C LEU A 309 5.41 -20.57 -14.72
N GLN A 310 6.17 -20.69 -13.64
CA GLN A 310 7.07 -21.82 -13.40
C GLN A 310 6.65 -22.62 -12.17
N PRO A 311 5.59 -23.44 -12.24
CA PRO A 311 5.24 -24.33 -11.15
C PRO A 311 6.36 -25.36 -10.91
N ARG A 312 6.71 -25.60 -9.64
CA ARG A 312 7.72 -26.61 -9.23
C ARG A 312 7.38 -28.03 -9.71
N ARG A 313 6.10 -28.30 -10.02
CA ARG A 313 5.65 -29.47 -10.79
C ARG A 313 5.16 -28.99 -12.15
N LYS A 314 5.64 -29.62 -13.22
CA LYS A 314 5.25 -29.29 -14.60
C LYS A 314 3.74 -29.48 -14.78
N TRP A 315 3.01 -28.44 -15.17
CA TRP A 315 1.64 -28.60 -15.67
C TRP A 315 1.63 -29.51 -16.91
N SER A 316 2.67 -29.41 -17.76
CA SER A 316 2.73 -30.03 -19.08
C SER A 316 2.92 -31.56 -19.12
N THR A 317 3.14 -32.22 -17.98
CA THR A 317 3.17 -33.69 -17.87
C THR A 317 2.04 -34.25 -17.02
N ASP A 318 1.24 -33.38 -16.40
CA ASP A 318 0.06 -33.80 -15.65
C ASP A 318 -1.10 -34.03 -16.62
N THR A 319 -1.73 -35.20 -16.52
CA THR A 319 -2.98 -35.51 -17.19
C THR A 319 -4.04 -34.50 -16.74
N LEU A 320 -4.81 -33.95 -17.68
CA LEU A 320 -6.04 -33.25 -17.34
C LEU A 320 -6.99 -34.26 -16.68
N SER A 321 -6.99 -34.30 -15.34
CA SER A 321 -7.53 -35.39 -14.53
C SER A 321 -9.05 -35.39 -14.38
N THR A 322 -9.73 -34.34 -14.87
CA THR A 322 -11.19 -34.28 -14.88
C THR A 322 -11.74 -35.19 -15.97
N ALA A 323 -12.59 -36.16 -15.60
CA ALA A 323 -13.14 -37.14 -16.53
C ALA A 323 -13.99 -36.54 -17.68
N ALA A 324 -14.51 -35.32 -17.51
CA ALA A 324 -15.26 -34.61 -18.53
C ALA A 324 -14.66 -33.21 -18.77
N GLN A 325 -14.38 -32.90 -20.03
CA GLN A 325 -13.86 -31.62 -20.49
C GLN A 325 -14.87 -30.92 -21.42
N PRO A 326 -16.10 -30.63 -20.98
CA PRO A 326 -17.19 -30.15 -21.84
C PRO A 326 -16.94 -28.77 -22.47
N LYS A 327 -15.95 -28.02 -21.97
CA LYS A 327 -15.60 -26.68 -22.48
C LYS A 327 -14.47 -26.70 -23.52
N ILE A 328 -13.88 -27.85 -23.82
CA ILE A 328 -12.94 -27.99 -24.95
C ILE A 328 -13.78 -28.19 -26.21
N THR A 329 -14.13 -27.09 -26.88
CA THR A 329 -14.92 -27.11 -28.13
C THR A 329 -14.05 -27.09 -29.39
N SER A 330 -12.76 -26.79 -29.24
CA SER A 330 -11.76 -26.86 -30.30
C SER A 330 -10.39 -27.17 -29.71
N VAL A 331 -9.63 -28.01 -30.39
CA VAL A 331 -8.19 -28.18 -30.19
C VAL A 331 -7.47 -27.74 -31.45
N GLY A 332 -6.23 -27.25 -31.32
CA GLY A 332 -5.37 -27.00 -32.48
C GLY A 332 -4.90 -28.31 -33.13
N THR A 333 -3.71 -28.31 -33.73
CA THR A 333 -3.10 -29.53 -34.26
C THR A 333 -2.61 -30.43 -33.13
N LEU A 334 -3.14 -31.65 -33.04
CA LEU A 334 -2.58 -32.70 -32.19
C LEU A 334 -1.56 -33.51 -33.00
N SER A 335 -0.36 -33.74 -32.44
CA SER A 335 0.61 -34.66 -33.04
C SER A 335 0.19 -36.13 -32.90
N SER A 336 -0.55 -36.46 -31.85
CA SER A 336 -1.19 -37.76 -31.66
C SER A 336 -2.42 -37.64 -30.76
N LEU A 337 -3.42 -38.51 -30.97
CA LEU A 337 -4.58 -38.69 -30.10
C LEU A 337 -4.74 -40.19 -29.83
N SER A 338 -4.54 -40.61 -28.58
CA SER A 338 -4.89 -41.95 -28.12
C SER A 338 -6.17 -41.86 -27.31
N ALA A 339 -7.27 -42.37 -27.85
CA ALA A 339 -8.56 -42.45 -27.16
C ALA A 339 -8.80 -43.89 -26.69
N SER A 340 -9.02 -44.09 -25.40
CA SER A 340 -9.37 -45.40 -24.84
C SER A 340 -10.87 -45.73 -24.88
N GLY A 341 -11.69 -44.78 -25.35
CA GLY A 341 -13.14 -44.91 -25.50
C GLY A 341 -13.62 -44.82 -26.95
N SER A 342 -14.95 -44.72 -27.14
CA SER A 342 -15.54 -44.54 -28.48
C SER A 342 -15.20 -43.15 -29.03
N LEU A 343 -14.62 -43.10 -30.23
CA LEU A 343 -14.49 -41.88 -31.01
C LEU A 343 -15.72 -41.73 -31.90
N THR A 344 -16.60 -40.77 -31.58
CA THR A 344 -17.75 -40.42 -32.43
C THR A 344 -17.40 -39.21 -33.31
N GLY A 345 -17.66 -39.29 -34.61
CA GLY A 345 -17.38 -38.20 -35.55
C GLY A 345 -17.26 -38.68 -37.01
N THR A 346 -17.13 -37.74 -37.93
CA THR A 346 -16.88 -38.01 -39.36
C THR A 346 -15.39 -37.93 -39.67
N LEU A 347 -14.83 -38.98 -40.26
CA LEU A 347 -13.44 -38.97 -40.76
C LEU A 347 -13.41 -38.44 -42.20
N SER A 348 -12.99 -37.18 -42.38
CA SER A 348 -13.07 -36.48 -43.68
C SER A 348 -11.87 -36.73 -44.62
N THR A 349 -10.83 -37.46 -44.19
CA THR A 349 -9.66 -37.73 -45.02
C THR A 349 -9.98 -38.80 -46.06
N ALA A 350 -9.85 -38.47 -47.34
CA ALA A 350 -10.18 -39.37 -48.45
C ALA A 350 -9.34 -40.67 -48.44
N ALA A 351 -8.06 -40.60 -48.07
CA ALA A 351 -7.20 -41.75 -47.87
C ALA A 351 -7.04 -42.03 -46.37
N GLN A 352 -7.28 -43.27 -45.97
CA GLN A 352 -7.16 -43.75 -44.58
C GLN A 352 -6.16 -44.92 -44.51
N PRO A 353 -4.89 -44.74 -44.95
CA PRO A 353 -3.95 -45.84 -45.17
C PRO A 353 -3.56 -46.59 -43.89
N ASN A 354 -3.78 -45.99 -42.72
CA ASN A 354 -3.39 -46.52 -41.42
C ASN A 354 -4.54 -47.23 -40.66
N ILE A 355 -5.73 -47.36 -41.26
CA ILE A 355 -6.79 -48.21 -40.68
C ILE A 355 -6.48 -49.66 -41.04
N THR A 356 -5.85 -50.38 -40.12
CA THR A 356 -5.47 -51.80 -40.30
C THR A 356 -6.51 -52.79 -39.76
N SER A 357 -7.47 -52.30 -38.98
CA SER A 357 -8.62 -53.06 -38.49
C SER A 357 -9.78 -52.12 -38.20
N VAL A 358 -10.98 -52.57 -38.51
CA VAL A 358 -12.23 -51.96 -38.08
C VAL A 358 -12.94 -52.97 -37.17
N GLY A 359 -13.66 -52.48 -36.15
CA GLY A 359 -14.55 -53.34 -35.37
C GLY A 359 -15.74 -53.86 -36.20
N THR A 360 -16.76 -54.37 -35.54
CA THR A 360 -18.01 -54.78 -36.22
C THR A 360 -18.77 -53.56 -36.73
N LEU A 361 -18.96 -53.46 -38.05
CA LEU A 361 -19.78 -52.41 -38.67
C LEU A 361 -21.22 -52.91 -38.83
N LEU A 362 -22.21 -52.21 -38.25
CA LEU A 362 -23.63 -52.56 -38.30
C LEU A 362 -24.50 -51.31 -38.57
N PRO A 363 -25.18 -51.17 -39.72
CA PRO A 363 -24.94 -51.78 -41.05
C PRO A 363 -23.86 -51.01 -41.85
N LEU A 364 -23.15 -51.70 -42.75
CA LEU A 364 -22.21 -51.08 -43.68
C LEU A 364 -22.90 -50.74 -45.01
N SER A 365 -22.87 -49.46 -45.41
CA SER A 365 -23.26 -49.00 -46.75
C SER A 365 -22.06 -48.42 -47.47
N VAL A 366 -21.75 -48.93 -48.67
CA VAL A 366 -20.65 -48.46 -49.52
C VAL A 366 -21.25 -47.92 -50.82
N SER A 367 -20.98 -46.65 -51.14
CA SER A 367 -21.47 -46.02 -52.38
C SER A 367 -20.57 -46.31 -53.60
N GLY A 368 -19.30 -46.61 -53.36
CA GLY A 368 -18.33 -46.99 -54.38
C GLY A 368 -18.26 -48.50 -54.63
N ALA A 369 -17.33 -48.89 -55.51
CA ALA A 369 -17.04 -50.29 -55.74
C ALA A 369 -16.38 -50.94 -54.52
N VAL A 370 -16.78 -52.18 -54.21
CA VAL A 370 -16.11 -53.02 -53.20
C VAL A 370 -15.18 -53.99 -53.93
N SER A 371 -13.88 -53.84 -53.72
CA SER A 371 -12.87 -54.77 -54.24
C SER A 371 -12.45 -55.74 -53.14
N ILE A 372 -12.80 -57.01 -53.29
CA ILE A 372 -12.38 -58.08 -52.37
C ILE A 372 -11.13 -58.74 -52.98
N THR A 373 -9.98 -58.50 -52.37
CA THR A 373 -8.69 -59.01 -52.86
C THR A 373 -8.27 -60.34 -52.24
N ASN A 374 -9.01 -60.82 -51.24
CA ASN A 374 -8.79 -62.14 -50.67
C ASN A 374 -8.99 -63.19 -51.78
N SER A 375 -7.94 -63.96 -52.10
CA SER A 375 -7.95 -64.94 -53.19
C SER A 375 -8.41 -66.34 -52.74
N THR A 376 -8.94 -66.48 -51.52
CA THR A 376 -9.39 -67.77 -50.99
C THR A 376 -10.65 -68.23 -51.71
N TYR A 377 -10.56 -69.36 -52.40
CA TYR A 377 -11.72 -70.03 -53.00
C TYR A 377 -12.64 -70.60 -51.91
N TYR A 378 -13.94 -70.66 -52.21
CA TYR A 378 -14.92 -71.31 -51.35
C TYR A 378 -14.77 -72.83 -51.41
N SER A 379 -14.60 -73.47 -50.25
CA SER A 379 -14.67 -74.93 -50.07
C SER A 379 -15.49 -75.36 -48.85
N SER A 380 -15.84 -74.44 -47.94
CA SER A 380 -16.76 -74.66 -46.82
C SER A 380 -17.53 -73.38 -46.47
N PRO A 381 -18.66 -73.46 -45.73
CA PRO A 381 -19.40 -72.29 -45.25
C PRO A 381 -18.62 -71.30 -44.37
N SER A 382 -17.41 -71.66 -43.96
CA SER A 382 -16.54 -70.87 -43.09
C SER A 382 -15.30 -70.31 -43.79
N ASN A 383 -15.15 -70.50 -45.10
CA ASN A 383 -14.03 -69.97 -45.87
C ASN A 383 -14.47 -69.33 -47.19
N GLY A 384 -13.57 -68.54 -47.78
CA GLY A 384 -13.80 -67.84 -49.03
C GLY A 384 -13.55 -66.33 -48.91
N ALA A 385 -13.39 -65.69 -50.07
CA ALA A 385 -13.20 -64.26 -50.18
C ALA A 385 -14.40 -63.43 -49.68
N LEU A 386 -15.61 -63.93 -49.92
CA LEU A 386 -16.88 -63.36 -49.48
C LEU A 386 -17.71 -64.46 -48.82
N ILE A 387 -18.09 -64.26 -47.55
CA ILE A 387 -18.93 -65.19 -46.78
C ILE A 387 -20.20 -64.45 -46.38
N LEU A 388 -21.37 -65.03 -46.67
CA LEU A 388 -22.68 -64.48 -46.34
C LEU A 388 -23.53 -65.58 -45.69
N SER A 389 -24.10 -65.31 -44.51
CA SER A 389 -25.04 -66.23 -43.86
C SER A 389 -26.46 -66.15 -44.44
N GLY A 390 -26.76 -65.07 -45.17
CA GLY A 390 -28.01 -64.86 -45.90
C GLY A 390 -27.83 -64.96 -47.41
N GLY A 391 -28.88 -64.60 -48.16
CA GLY A 391 -28.83 -64.56 -49.62
C GLY A 391 -28.01 -63.38 -50.16
N ILE A 392 -27.61 -63.49 -51.43
CA ILE A 392 -27.03 -62.39 -52.20
C ILE A 392 -28.11 -61.77 -53.11
N GLY A 393 -28.40 -60.49 -52.90
CA GLY A 393 -29.28 -59.72 -53.79
C GLY A 393 -28.46 -59.08 -54.90
N ILE A 394 -28.76 -59.39 -56.17
CA ILE A 394 -28.08 -58.80 -57.32
C ILE A 394 -29.14 -58.19 -58.23
N THR A 395 -29.16 -56.86 -58.33
CA THR A 395 -30.15 -56.14 -59.14
C THR A 395 -29.85 -56.18 -60.64
N LYS A 396 -28.59 -56.44 -61.01
CA LYS A 396 -28.13 -56.54 -62.41
C LYS A 396 -27.54 -57.93 -62.67
N ASN A 397 -26.44 -58.00 -63.43
CA ASN A 397 -25.82 -59.26 -63.81
C ASN A 397 -24.81 -59.74 -62.76
N LEU A 398 -24.76 -61.05 -62.54
CA LEU A 398 -23.64 -61.73 -61.89
C LEU A 398 -22.70 -62.25 -62.98
N TYR A 399 -21.46 -61.74 -63.01
CA TYR A 399 -20.41 -62.28 -63.89
C TYR A 399 -19.52 -63.24 -63.11
N ILE A 400 -19.34 -64.44 -63.65
CA ILE A 400 -18.47 -65.48 -63.08
C ILE A 400 -17.46 -65.86 -64.17
N GLY A 401 -16.17 -65.68 -63.90
CA GLY A 401 -15.11 -65.83 -64.90
C GLY A 401 -14.67 -67.27 -65.20
N SER A 402 -15.11 -68.28 -64.42
CA SER A 402 -14.71 -69.69 -64.56
C SER A 402 -15.82 -70.66 -64.10
N SER A 403 -15.59 -71.97 -64.18
CA SER A 403 -16.56 -73.00 -63.78
C SER A 403 -16.95 -72.90 -62.30
N GLN A 404 -18.26 -72.87 -62.04
CA GLN A 404 -18.83 -72.89 -60.69
C GLN A 404 -18.66 -74.27 -60.04
N THR A 405 -18.06 -74.32 -58.86
CA THR A 405 -18.07 -75.52 -58.00
C THR A 405 -19.15 -75.34 -56.94
N VAL A 406 -20.26 -76.07 -57.04
CA VAL A 406 -21.28 -76.16 -55.98
C VAL A 406 -20.99 -77.40 -55.16
N SER A 407 -20.36 -77.25 -53.99
CA SER A 407 -19.68 -78.34 -53.26
C SER A 407 -20.57 -79.23 -52.37
N SER A 408 -21.90 -79.13 -52.44
CA SER A 408 -22.78 -80.09 -51.75
C SER A 408 -24.14 -80.18 -52.42
N TRP A 409 -24.51 -81.40 -52.83
CA TRP A 409 -25.85 -81.72 -53.33
C TRP A 409 -26.34 -82.98 -52.61
N ALA A 410 -27.56 -82.93 -52.09
CA ALA A 410 -28.30 -84.14 -51.69
C ALA A 410 -28.89 -84.82 -52.93
N THR A 411 -29.81 -85.77 -52.78
CA THR A 411 -30.47 -86.54 -53.87
C THR A 411 -31.13 -85.71 -54.97
N THR A 412 -31.22 -84.38 -54.83
CA THR A 412 -31.60 -83.42 -55.87
C THR A 412 -30.47 -82.39 -56.05
N GLY A 413 -29.93 -82.28 -57.26
CA GLY A 413 -28.92 -81.28 -57.62
C GLY A 413 -29.44 -79.83 -57.51
N PRO A 414 -28.60 -78.82 -57.77
CA PRO A 414 -29.02 -77.41 -57.73
C PRO A 414 -30.25 -77.19 -58.61
N GLN A 415 -31.35 -76.76 -57.98
CA GLN A 415 -32.56 -76.38 -58.70
C GLN A 415 -32.36 -74.98 -59.27
N ILE A 416 -32.10 -74.88 -60.57
CA ILE A 416 -32.28 -73.61 -61.29
C ILE A 416 -33.79 -73.45 -61.49
N ALA A 417 -34.44 -72.90 -60.46
CA ALA A 417 -35.87 -72.65 -60.46
C ALA A 417 -36.17 -71.51 -61.45
N THR A 418 -36.51 -71.88 -62.69
CA THR A 418 -36.92 -70.97 -63.78
C THR A 418 -35.77 -70.22 -64.46
N ILE A 419 -35.28 -70.75 -65.58
CA ILE A 419 -34.47 -69.98 -66.54
C ILE A 419 -35.45 -69.17 -67.41
N THR A 420 -35.75 -67.93 -67.03
CA THR A 420 -36.23 -66.92 -68.00
C THR A 420 -35.02 -66.11 -68.45
N ALA A 421 -34.14 -66.74 -69.23
CA ALA A 421 -32.97 -66.06 -69.76
C ALA A 421 -33.32 -65.37 -71.08
N THR A 422 -33.29 -64.03 -71.10
CA THR A 422 -33.20 -63.27 -72.35
C THR A 422 -31.73 -63.20 -72.75
N TYR A 423 -31.29 -64.13 -73.61
CA TYR A 423 -29.92 -64.12 -74.13
C TYR A 423 -29.77 -62.98 -75.14
N THR A 424 -29.23 -61.84 -74.68
CA THR A 424 -28.78 -60.78 -75.59
C THR A 424 -27.30 -61.01 -75.87
N ASN A 425 -26.97 -61.69 -76.98
CA ASN A 425 -25.58 -61.85 -77.38
C ASN A 425 -25.05 -60.48 -77.86
N SER A 426 -24.23 -59.84 -77.04
CA SER A 426 -23.52 -58.60 -77.37
C SER A 426 -22.01 -58.85 -77.59
N SER A 427 -21.64 -60.10 -77.93
CA SER A 427 -20.25 -60.50 -78.14
C SER A 427 -19.98 -60.69 -79.63
N THR A 428 -19.14 -59.82 -80.20
CA THR A 428 -18.62 -59.86 -81.58
C THR A 428 -17.63 -61.01 -81.79
N ILE A 429 -18.00 -62.25 -81.50
CA ILE A 429 -17.15 -63.41 -81.80
C ILE A 429 -17.41 -63.81 -83.26
N SER A 430 -16.50 -63.37 -84.12
CA SER A 430 -16.33 -63.89 -85.48
C SER A 430 -15.65 -65.26 -85.40
N GLY A 431 -16.41 -66.33 -85.64
CA GLY A 431 -15.88 -67.68 -85.81
C GLY A 431 -16.35 -68.65 -84.73
N GLY A 432 -17.55 -69.20 -84.90
CA GLY A 432 -18.10 -70.25 -84.04
C GLY A 432 -19.59 -70.43 -84.27
N THR A 433 -19.94 -71.46 -85.02
CA THR A 433 -21.28 -71.84 -85.46
C THR A 433 -22.28 -72.03 -84.31
N THR A 434 -23.47 -71.41 -84.48
CA THR A 434 -24.76 -71.58 -83.77
C THR A 434 -24.83 -71.27 -82.26
N PRO A 435 -25.57 -70.23 -81.82
CA PRO A 435 -25.86 -69.99 -80.41
C PRO A 435 -26.90 -70.98 -79.86
N TYR A 436 -26.67 -71.49 -78.64
CA TYR A 436 -27.61 -72.36 -77.92
C TYR A 436 -28.16 -71.66 -76.68
N GLY A 437 -29.49 -71.68 -76.48
CA GLY A 437 -30.12 -71.16 -75.26
C GLY A 437 -29.92 -72.06 -74.03
N PHE A 438 -29.70 -73.36 -74.25
CA PHE A 438 -29.32 -74.31 -73.20
C PHE A 438 -28.47 -75.41 -73.84
N TYR A 439 -27.21 -75.52 -73.43
CA TYR A 439 -26.27 -76.51 -73.94
C TYR A 439 -25.74 -77.36 -72.79
N ILE A 440 -25.89 -78.67 -72.91
CA ILE A 440 -25.30 -79.65 -72.00
C ILE A 440 -24.13 -80.29 -72.73
N SER A 441 -22.90 -80.06 -72.26
CA SER A 441 -21.68 -80.57 -72.91
C SER A 441 -21.45 -82.07 -72.70
N GLY A 442 -22.12 -82.67 -71.72
CA GLY A 442 -22.03 -84.10 -71.39
C GLY A 442 -22.69 -84.43 -70.05
N ALA A 443 -22.73 -85.71 -69.71
CA ALA A 443 -23.20 -86.15 -68.41
C ALA A 443 -22.18 -85.79 -67.30
N PRO A 444 -22.62 -85.69 -66.03
CA PRO A 444 -21.71 -85.46 -64.92
C PRO A 444 -20.58 -86.51 -64.88
N ILE A 445 -19.35 -86.04 -64.64
CA ILE A 445 -18.17 -86.90 -64.54
C ILE A 445 -17.87 -87.12 -63.05
N SER A 446 -17.63 -88.37 -62.66
CA SER A 446 -17.26 -88.73 -61.29
C SER A 446 -15.99 -87.98 -60.84
N GLY A 447 -16.09 -87.18 -59.78
CA GLY A 447 -14.91 -86.63 -59.09
C GLY A 447 -14.24 -87.70 -58.23
N SER A 448 -13.04 -87.42 -57.72
CA SER A 448 -12.23 -88.39 -56.96
C SER A 448 -12.91 -89.02 -55.74
N ASN A 449 -13.97 -88.38 -55.21
CA ASN A 449 -14.71 -88.82 -54.01
C ASN A 449 -16.18 -89.19 -54.29
N MET A 450 -16.58 -89.41 -55.55
CA MET A 450 -17.95 -89.83 -55.88
C MET A 450 -17.96 -90.94 -56.94
N THR A 451 -18.80 -91.95 -56.74
CA THR A 451 -19.11 -92.97 -57.75
C THR A 451 -20.47 -92.64 -58.36
N ILE A 452 -20.50 -92.21 -59.61
CA ILE A 452 -21.74 -92.01 -60.36
C ILE A 452 -22.03 -93.29 -61.15
N THR A 453 -23.05 -94.04 -60.73
CA THR A 453 -23.40 -95.34 -61.35
C THR A 453 -24.15 -95.17 -62.68
N ASN A 454 -24.97 -94.12 -62.81
CA ASN A 454 -25.76 -93.86 -64.02
C ASN A 454 -25.70 -92.36 -64.37
N PRO A 455 -24.67 -91.92 -65.11
CA PRO A 455 -24.53 -90.51 -65.47
C PRO A 455 -25.48 -90.17 -66.63
N TYR A 456 -26.49 -89.35 -66.35
CA TYR A 456 -27.37 -88.80 -67.37
C TYR A 456 -27.07 -87.31 -67.57
N ALA A 457 -26.82 -86.90 -68.82
CA ALA A 457 -26.69 -85.50 -69.18
C ALA A 457 -28.01 -84.74 -68.96
N LEU A 458 -29.13 -85.39 -69.27
CA LEU A 458 -30.47 -84.96 -68.95
C LEU A 458 -31.28 -86.18 -68.52
N LEU A 459 -31.82 -86.18 -67.29
CA LEU A 459 -32.77 -87.18 -66.81
C LEU A 459 -34.10 -86.51 -66.53
N ILE A 460 -35.16 -87.05 -67.12
CA ILE A 460 -36.54 -86.63 -66.84
C ILE A 460 -37.22 -87.84 -66.23
N ALA A 461 -37.24 -87.91 -64.89
CA ALA A 461 -37.69 -89.08 -64.15
C ALA A 461 -39.21 -89.34 -64.28
N SER A 462 -39.98 -88.29 -64.57
CA SER A 462 -41.42 -88.35 -64.85
C SER A 462 -41.88 -87.08 -65.59
N GLY A 463 -43.03 -87.14 -66.25
CA GLY A 463 -43.61 -86.01 -67.00
C GLY A 463 -43.42 -86.10 -68.52
N ARG A 464 -43.86 -85.06 -69.24
CA ARG A 464 -43.73 -84.96 -70.70
C ARG A 464 -42.58 -84.01 -71.05
N VAL A 465 -41.80 -84.39 -72.06
CA VAL A 465 -40.87 -83.48 -72.76
C VAL A 465 -41.60 -82.92 -73.96
N LEU A 466 -41.78 -81.60 -74.02
CA LEU A 466 -42.35 -80.92 -75.18
C LEU A 466 -41.24 -80.11 -75.85
N LEU A 467 -40.88 -80.51 -77.07
CA LEU A 467 -39.96 -79.78 -77.94
C LEU A 467 -40.81 -79.09 -79.02
N ASP A 468 -41.44 -77.97 -78.63
CA ASP A 468 -42.33 -77.18 -79.49
C ASP A 468 -41.53 -76.08 -80.23
N GLY A 469 -41.95 -75.78 -81.46
CA GLY A 469 -41.29 -74.91 -82.41
C GLY A 469 -41.63 -75.32 -83.83
N ALA A 470 -42.18 -74.40 -84.63
CA ALA A 470 -42.58 -74.66 -86.01
C ALA A 470 -41.36 -74.77 -86.94
N VAL A 471 -40.53 -75.80 -86.75
CA VAL A 471 -39.37 -76.09 -87.60
C VAL A 471 -39.59 -77.44 -88.25
N SER A 472 -40.00 -77.44 -89.52
CA SER A 472 -39.96 -78.66 -90.34
C SER A 472 -38.52 -79.16 -90.44
N ALA A 473 -38.30 -80.43 -90.11
CA ALA A 473 -37.02 -81.08 -90.31
C ALA A 473 -36.79 -81.29 -91.82
N THR A 474 -36.12 -80.35 -92.47
CA THR A 474 -35.84 -80.37 -93.92
C THR A 474 -34.45 -80.94 -94.25
N SER A 475 -33.64 -81.23 -93.24
CA SER A 475 -32.29 -81.77 -93.36
C SER A 475 -31.92 -82.56 -92.12
N LEU A 476 -30.84 -83.33 -92.21
CA LEU A 476 -30.17 -83.96 -91.05
C LEU A 476 -29.79 -82.98 -89.95
N THR A 477 -29.89 -81.66 -90.16
CA THR A 477 -29.49 -80.57 -89.26
C THR A 477 -30.63 -79.61 -88.92
N SER A 478 -31.89 -79.91 -89.26
CA SER A 478 -33.07 -79.09 -88.94
C SER A 478 -34.16 -79.93 -88.28
N GLY A 479 -34.87 -79.33 -87.31
CA GLY A 479 -35.93 -79.97 -86.52
C GLY A 479 -35.87 -79.57 -85.04
N THR A 480 -36.96 -79.78 -84.30
CA THR A 480 -37.02 -79.49 -82.85
C THR A 480 -36.32 -80.54 -81.98
N SER A 481 -36.03 -81.71 -82.54
CA SER A 481 -35.27 -82.79 -81.91
C SER A 481 -34.38 -83.45 -82.95
N GLN A 482 -33.08 -83.48 -82.70
CA GLN A 482 -32.09 -84.10 -83.59
C GLN A 482 -31.24 -85.08 -82.76
N VAL A 483 -31.18 -86.34 -83.20
CA VAL A 483 -30.35 -87.38 -82.60
C VAL A 483 -29.39 -87.89 -83.66
N SER A 484 -28.11 -87.52 -83.55
CA SER A 484 -27.08 -87.95 -84.50
C SER A 484 -26.54 -89.37 -84.25
N GLY A 485 -26.96 -90.00 -83.15
CA GLY A 485 -26.61 -91.37 -82.78
C GLY A 485 -27.84 -92.28 -82.72
N SER A 486 -27.74 -93.38 -81.99
CA SER A 486 -28.86 -94.30 -81.77
C SER A 486 -29.90 -93.69 -80.83
N MET A 487 -31.17 -93.71 -81.24
CA MET A 487 -32.31 -93.42 -80.37
C MET A 487 -32.96 -94.71 -79.91
N SER A 488 -33.18 -94.87 -78.60
CA SER A 488 -33.92 -95.99 -78.05
C SER A 488 -35.25 -95.51 -77.50
N VAL A 489 -36.35 -96.15 -77.93
CA VAL A 489 -37.71 -95.87 -77.45
C VAL A 489 -38.19 -97.13 -76.74
N GLY A 490 -38.44 -97.02 -75.43
CA GLY A 490 -38.76 -98.19 -74.61
C GLY A 490 -40.19 -98.74 -74.79
N VAL A 491 -41.10 -97.99 -75.42
CA VAL A 491 -42.51 -98.39 -75.59
C VAL A 491 -43.00 -98.13 -77.01
N ASN A 492 -43.67 -97.00 -77.26
CA ASN A 492 -44.29 -96.69 -78.54
C ASN A 492 -43.74 -95.37 -79.07
N LEU A 493 -43.36 -95.35 -80.35
CA LEU A 493 -43.14 -94.13 -81.11
C LEU A 493 -44.39 -93.84 -81.94
N TYR A 494 -45.07 -92.74 -81.62
CA TYR A 494 -46.22 -92.30 -82.39
C TYR A 494 -45.79 -91.22 -83.38
N CYS A 495 -45.64 -91.59 -84.66
CA CYS A 495 -45.44 -90.66 -85.75
C CYS A 495 -46.80 -90.19 -86.29
N SER A 496 -46.98 -88.89 -86.53
CA SER A 496 -48.15 -88.35 -87.22
C SER A 496 -47.69 -87.32 -88.25
N TYR A 497 -48.39 -87.20 -89.39
CA TYR A 497 -48.07 -86.31 -90.50
C TYR A 497 -46.72 -86.57 -91.22
N MET A 498 -46.59 -87.76 -91.79
CA MET A 498 -45.53 -88.11 -92.76
C MET A 498 -45.95 -87.53 -94.12
N ASN A 499 -45.27 -86.49 -94.60
CA ASN A 499 -45.72 -85.71 -95.76
C ASN A 499 -44.98 -86.05 -97.05
N THR A 500 -43.83 -86.74 -96.96
CA THR A 500 -43.04 -87.12 -98.14
C THR A 500 -42.87 -88.63 -98.24
N SER A 501 -42.73 -89.13 -99.47
CA SER A 501 -42.47 -90.56 -99.74
C SER A 501 -41.12 -91.06 -99.20
N SER A 502 -40.32 -90.16 -98.63
CA SER A 502 -39.01 -90.37 -98.01
C SER A 502 -39.07 -90.42 -96.48
N ASP A 503 -40.23 -90.13 -95.88
CA ASP A 503 -40.40 -90.25 -94.43
C ASP A 503 -40.61 -91.74 -94.09
N ILE A 504 -39.79 -92.29 -93.18
CA ILE A 504 -39.93 -93.69 -92.70
C ILE A 504 -40.18 -93.68 -91.20
N CYS A 505 -41.36 -94.14 -90.77
CA CYS A 505 -41.66 -94.41 -89.37
C CYS A 505 -41.50 -95.92 -89.15
N ILE A 506 -40.39 -96.29 -88.53
CA ILE A 506 -40.10 -97.68 -88.19
C ILE A 506 -40.89 -98.00 -86.92
N HIS A 507 -41.87 -98.90 -87.03
CA HIS A 507 -42.65 -99.42 -85.90
C HIS A 507 -41.92 -100.58 -85.22
#